data_AF-A0A6N2ZP97-F1
#
_entry.id   AF-A0A6N2ZP97-F1
#
_cell.length_a   1.000
_cell.length_b   1.000
_cell.length_c   1.000
_cell.angle_alpha   90.00
_cell.angle_beta   90.00
_cell.angle_gamma   90.00
#
_symmetry.space_group_name_H-M   'P 1'
#
loop_
_entity.id
_entity.type
_entity.pdbx_description
1 polymer ?
#
loop_
_entity_poly.entity_id
_entity_poly.type
_entity_poly.pdbx_seq_one_letter_code
_entity_poly.pdbx_strand_id
1 'polypeptide(L)'
;MKQRNSIKKLGSLYLLACLILLSGFSPFAVAQAAPDSPIYQVVFDPEDGSSYHNWHKASIPEGGRITDQPADPQKEGFIFEGWAYAYDENDTPVLWNFAADAVSENTTLWAVWGKACQIVFDPEDGTGYSDWYKVTIPAGGKITDPPADPQKEGFVFEGWAYAYDENGTPVLWNFETDAVSENTTLWAVWENGTIVAFDPDDGKATYPDFYKAVVKPGHKVTDIPADPQREGYVFEGWAYAYDENGNPLLWDFNRPAGEKNMTLWASWTKEDNGNHAGIGNGTAGADNNSAGTIQDKTDTTSKNPATGKEGNYFLGFLAVLGVLSFGALALLKHQR
;
A
#
# COMPACT_ATOMS: atom_id res chain seq x y z
N MET A 1 -24.00 -17.98 59.67
CA MET A 1 -23.99 -19.36 60.23
C MET A 1 -25.40 -19.94 60.06
N LYS A 2 -25.52 -21.02 59.27
CA LYS A 2 -26.66 -21.96 59.12
C LYS A 2 -28.02 -21.41 58.62
N GLN A 3 -28.77 -22.09 57.75
CA GLN A 3 -28.57 -23.23 56.85
C GLN A 3 -29.82 -23.31 55.97
N ARG A 4 -29.62 -23.73 54.72
CA ARG A 4 -30.64 -24.21 53.77
C ARG A 4 -31.50 -25.29 54.42
N ASN A 5 -32.77 -25.39 54.01
CA ASN A 5 -33.39 -26.70 53.87
C ASN A 5 -34.36 -26.76 52.69
N SER A 6 -34.19 -27.84 51.94
CA SER A 6 -34.80 -28.19 50.67
C SER A 6 -35.72 -29.40 50.90
N ILE A 7 -36.91 -29.34 50.30
CA ILE A 7 -37.67 -30.42 49.65
C ILE A 7 -37.84 -31.76 50.40
N LYS A 8 -39.12 -32.19 50.55
CA LYS A 8 -39.57 -33.51 50.09
C LYS A 8 -41.10 -33.62 49.99
N LYS A 9 -41.52 -34.07 48.80
CA LYS A 9 -42.87 -34.51 48.39
C LYS A 9 -43.34 -35.69 49.26
N LEU A 10 -44.65 -35.78 49.47
CA LEU A 10 -45.37 -37.04 49.67
C LEU A 10 -46.73 -36.94 48.95
N GLY A 11 -47.00 -37.87 48.04
CA GLY A 11 -48.28 -37.98 47.35
C GLY A 11 -49.19 -39.02 47.99
N SER A 12 -50.50 -38.91 47.77
CA SER A 12 -51.43 -40.06 47.78
C SER A 12 -52.70 -39.76 46.97
N LEU A 13 -53.11 -40.78 46.21
CA LEU A 13 -54.23 -40.94 45.26
C LEU A 13 -55.64 -40.81 45.90
N TYR A 14 -56.65 -40.28 45.16
CA TYR A 14 -57.70 -41.08 44.47
C TYR A 14 -58.73 -40.22 43.69
N LEU A 15 -59.21 -40.77 42.57
CA LEU A 15 -60.23 -40.31 41.60
C LEU A 15 -61.65 -40.11 42.20
N LEU A 16 -62.49 -39.21 41.64
CA LEU A 16 -63.49 -39.52 40.57
C LEU A 16 -64.53 -38.38 40.35
N ALA A 17 -64.71 -38.00 39.07
CA ALA A 17 -65.88 -37.48 38.33
C ALA A 17 -66.84 -36.41 38.92
N CYS A 18 -67.11 -35.32 38.20
CA CYS A 18 -68.09 -35.27 37.11
C CYS A 18 -68.24 -33.85 36.53
N LEU A 19 -68.49 -33.84 35.23
CA LEU A 19 -68.67 -32.73 34.31
C LEU A 19 -70.01 -32.02 34.53
N ILE A 20 -70.03 -30.69 34.75
CA ILE A 20 -71.23 -29.86 34.52
C ILE A 20 -70.84 -28.64 33.68
N LEU A 21 -71.71 -28.41 32.70
CA LEU A 21 -71.59 -27.62 31.50
C LEU A 21 -71.63 -26.10 31.70
N LEU A 22 -70.89 -25.42 30.80
CA LEU A 22 -71.19 -24.13 30.16
C LEU A 22 -71.28 -22.89 31.06
N SER A 23 -70.12 -22.44 31.51
CA SER A 23 -69.81 -21.01 31.58
C SER A 23 -69.47 -20.50 30.16
N GLY A 24 -70.14 -19.43 29.75
CA GLY A 24 -69.88 -18.75 28.47
C GLY A 24 -70.22 -17.27 28.53
N PHE A 25 -70.09 -16.65 29.70
CA PHE A 25 -69.84 -15.21 29.76
C PHE A 25 -68.49 -14.99 29.09
N SER A 26 -68.49 -14.35 27.92
CA SER A 26 -67.27 -13.83 27.32
C SER A 26 -66.64 -12.87 28.33
N PRO A 27 -65.42 -13.12 28.85
CA PRO A 27 -64.67 -12.03 29.43
C PRO A 27 -64.32 -11.12 28.25
N PHE A 28 -64.82 -9.89 28.27
CA PHE A 28 -64.14 -8.82 27.55
C PHE A 28 -62.71 -8.81 28.08
N ALA A 29 -61.81 -9.47 27.35
CA ALA A 29 -60.39 -9.23 27.50
C ALA A 29 -60.18 -7.81 26.98
N VAL A 30 -60.23 -6.84 27.90
CA VAL A 30 -59.56 -5.57 27.69
C VAL A 30 -58.11 -5.97 27.44
N ALA A 31 -57.67 -5.85 26.18
CA ALA A 31 -56.26 -5.89 25.87
C ALA A 31 -55.63 -4.73 26.64
N GLN A 32 -55.07 -5.03 27.81
CA GLN A 32 -54.18 -4.13 28.51
C GLN A 32 -53.06 -3.87 27.51
N ALA A 33 -53.04 -2.67 26.91
CA ALA A 33 -51.87 -2.21 26.18
C ALA A 33 -50.67 -2.44 27.09
N ALA A 34 -49.66 -3.16 26.60
CA ALA A 34 -48.39 -3.25 27.31
C ALA A 34 -47.99 -1.83 27.72
N PRO A 35 -47.53 -1.58 28.96
CA PRO A 35 -47.07 -0.24 29.32
C PRO A 35 -46.05 0.18 28.27
N ASP A 36 -46.24 1.35 27.66
CA ASP A 36 -45.29 1.89 26.69
C ASP A 36 -43.91 1.83 27.34
N SER A 37 -42.99 1.05 26.75
CA SER A 37 -41.61 0.96 27.25
C SER A 37 -41.04 2.37 27.32
N PRO A 38 -40.37 2.75 28.43
CA PRO A 38 -39.84 4.09 28.55
C PRO A 38 -38.87 4.38 27.40
N ILE A 39 -38.91 5.61 26.90
CA ILE A 39 -38.01 6.10 25.88
C ILE A 39 -37.00 7.02 26.57
N TYR A 40 -35.73 6.73 26.37
CA TYR A 40 -34.62 7.51 26.89
C TYR A 40 -34.00 8.39 25.82
N GLN A 41 -33.56 9.57 26.23
CA GLN A 41 -32.82 10.48 25.38
C GLN A 41 -31.33 10.17 25.48
N VAL A 42 -30.69 9.95 24.33
CA VAL A 42 -29.23 9.94 24.22
C VAL A 42 -28.79 11.24 23.54
N VAL A 43 -27.86 11.95 24.16
CA VAL A 43 -27.31 13.20 23.63
C VAL A 43 -25.82 13.04 23.38
N PHE A 44 -25.34 13.55 22.25
CA PHE A 44 -23.94 13.47 21.84
C PHE A 44 -23.26 14.83 22.00
N ASP A 45 -22.39 14.96 22.99
CA ASP A 45 -21.56 16.14 23.23
C ASP A 45 -20.22 16.02 22.48
N PRO A 46 -20.02 16.74 21.36
CA PRO A 46 -18.80 16.64 20.57
C PRO A 46 -17.54 17.21 21.26
N GLU A 47 -17.64 17.82 22.44
CA GLU A 47 -16.50 18.39 23.17
C GLU A 47 -15.67 19.39 22.31
N ASP A 48 -16.38 20.10 21.42
CA ASP A 48 -15.85 21.09 20.47
C ASP A 48 -16.23 22.54 20.84
N GLY A 49 -16.93 22.73 21.97
CA GLY A 49 -17.41 24.03 22.44
C GLY A 49 -18.75 24.47 21.85
N SER A 50 -19.37 23.66 20.98
CA SER A 50 -20.73 23.90 20.49
C SER A 50 -21.75 23.82 21.63
N SER A 51 -22.83 24.59 21.51
CA SER A 51 -23.88 24.61 22.54
C SER A 51 -24.79 23.37 22.46
N TYR A 52 -25.30 22.92 23.61
CA TYR A 52 -26.28 21.81 23.74
C TYR A 52 -27.44 21.84 22.74
N HIS A 53 -27.86 23.03 22.31
CA HIS A 53 -28.92 23.19 21.30
C HIS A 53 -28.57 22.46 19.99
N ASN A 54 -27.31 22.51 19.57
CA ASN A 54 -26.82 21.99 18.29
C ASN A 54 -26.39 20.53 18.36
N TRP A 55 -26.30 19.95 19.56
CA TRP A 55 -25.89 18.55 19.74
C TRP A 55 -26.92 17.59 19.15
N HIS A 56 -26.43 16.50 18.57
CA HIS A 56 -27.26 15.40 18.06
C HIS A 56 -27.97 14.70 19.23
N LYS A 57 -29.22 14.30 19.00
CA LYS A 57 -30.10 13.72 20.01
C LYS A 57 -30.86 12.56 19.41
N ALA A 58 -30.80 11.40 20.06
CA ALA A 58 -31.54 10.21 19.69
C ALA A 58 -32.55 9.84 20.79
N SER A 59 -33.68 9.26 20.41
CA SER A 59 -34.71 8.75 21.33
C SER A 59 -34.77 7.23 21.21
N ILE A 60 -34.36 6.52 22.26
CA ILE A 60 -34.13 5.08 22.25
C ILE A 60 -35.06 4.41 23.27
N PRO A 61 -35.84 3.38 22.91
CA PRO A 61 -36.58 2.58 23.88
C PRO A 61 -35.65 1.93 24.90
N GLU A 62 -36.11 1.70 26.13
CA GLU A 62 -35.36 0.96 27.15
C GLU A 62 -34.86 -0.39 26.63
N GLY A 63 -33.57 -0.67 26.86
CA GLY A 63 -32.88 -1.85 26.36
C GLY A 63 -32.55 -1.81 24.85
N GLY A 64 -32.89 -0.71 24.16
CA GLY A 64 -32.61 -0.51 22.74
C GLY A 64 -31.15 -0.15 22.46
N ARG A 65 -30.71 -0.42 21.22
CA ARG A 65 -29.39 -0.03 20.72
C ARG A 65 -29.47 1.33 20.02
N ILE A 66 -28.39 2.10 20.08
CA ILE A 66 -28.29 3.36 19.33
C ILE A 66 -27.94 3.05 17.87
N THR A 67 -28.86 3.34 16.95
CA THR A 67 -28.65 3.17 15.50
C THR A 67 -28.54 4.50 14.75
N ASP A 68 -28.99 5.60 15.36
CA ASP A 68 -28.95 6.95 14.79
C ASP A 68 -27.80 7.75 15.43
N GLN A 69 -26.63 7.67 14.81
CA GLN A 69 -25.39 8.32 15.28
C GLN A 69 -25.09 9.57 14.43
N PRO A 70 -24.49 10.61 15.02
CA PRO A 70 -23.95 11.70 14.22
C PRO A 70 -22.76 11.22 13.39
N ALA A 71 -22.37 11.99 12.37
CA ALA A 71 -21.05 11.82 11.77
C ALA A 71 -19.96 12.08 12.82
N ASP A 72 -18.81 11.40 12.70
CA ASP A 72 -17.68 11.60 13.60
C ASP A 72 -17.28 13.08 13.62
N PRO A 73 -17.27 13.71 14.82
CA PRO A 73 -16.95 15.12 14.91
C PRO A 73 -15.51 15.36 14.46
N GLN A 74 -15.19 16.60 14.10
CA GLN A 74 -13.84 17.00 13.70
C GLN A 74 -13.32 18.11 14.61
N LYS A 75 -12.08 17.97 15.07
CA LYS A 75 -11.41 18.95 15.96
C LYS A 75 -9.97 19.12 15.54
N GLU A 76 -9.59 20.35 15.20
CA GLU A 76 -8.24 20.66 14.68
C GLU A 76 -7.15 20.23 15.67
N GLY A 77 -6.18 19.44 15.21
CA GLY A 77 -5.08 18.92 16.04
C GLY A 77 -5.41 17.68 16.87
N PHE A 78 -6.63 17.14 16.76
CA PHE A 78 -7.07 15.95 17.48
C PHE A 78 -7.64 14.90 16.53
N ILE A 79 -7.66 13.65 17.00
CA ILE A 79 -8.35 12.56 16.34
C ILE A 79 -9.50 12.09 17.22
N PHE A 80 -10.65 11.84 16.61
CA PHE A 80 -11.81 11.31 17.30
C PHE A 80 -11.57 9.83 17.63
N GLU A 81 -11.58 9.47 18.92
CA GLU A 81 -11.33 8.09 19.39
C GLU A 81 -12.63 7.32 19.69
N GLY A 82 -13.75 8.05 19.82
CA GLY A 82 -15.06 7.46 20.08
C GLY A 82 -15.89 8.28 21.05
N TRP A 83 -17.03 7.72 21.42
CA TRP A 83 -17.99 8.31 22.33
C TRP A 83 -17.90 7.63 23.70
N ALA A 84 -17.57 8.35 24.77
CA ALA A 84 -17.54 7.79 26.13
C ALA A 84 -18.81 8.13 26.91
N TYR A 85 -19.17 7.24 27.84
CA TYR A 85 -20.34 7.40 28.73
C TYR A 85 -19.98 7.38 30.21
N ALA A 86 -18.73 7.06 30.53
CA ALA A 86 -18.19 7.03 31.88
C ALA A 86 -16.66 7.20 31.84
N TYR A 87 -16.08 7.34 33.03
CA TYR A 87 -14.65 7.16 33.28
C TYR A 87 -14.46 5.99 34.22
N ASP A 88 -13.39 5.22 34.04
CA ASP A 88 -13.01 4.16 34.96
C ASP A 88 -12.30 4.70 36.22
N GLU A 89 -11.80 3.80 37.07
CA GLU A 89 -11.10 4.17 38.31
C GLU A 89 -9.78 4.91 38.12
N ASN A 90 -9.24 4.94 36.90
CA ASN A 90 -7.99 5.60 36.53
C ASN A 90 -8.22 6.85 35.66
N ASP A 91 -9.44 7.40 35.68
CA ASP A 91 -9.85 8.53 34.83
C ASP A 91 -9.70 8.24 33.32
N THR A 92 -9.76 6.97 32.91
CA THR A 92 -9.74 6.59 31.49
C THR A 92 -11.17 6.56 30.94
N PRO A 93 -11.44 7.22 29.79
CA PRO A 93 -12.77 7.19 29.18
C PRO A 93 -13.20 5.77 28.84
N VAL A 94 -14.42 5.40 29.25
CA VAL A 94 -15.05 4.14 28.87
C VAL A 94 -15.91 4.40 27.63
N LEU A 95 -15.44 3.91 26.48
CA LEU A 95 -16.10 4.07 25.20
C LEU A 95 -17.39 3.24 25.12
N TRP A 96 -18.44 3.87 24.61
CA TRP A 96 -19.71 3.23 24.28
C TRP A 96 -19.53 2.31 23.08
N ASN A 97 -19.89 1.04 23.26
CA ASN A 97 -19.88 0.05 22.20
C ASN A 97 -21.25 0.01 21.50
N PHE A 98 -21.39 0.72 20.39
CA PHE A 98 -22.64 0.76 19.61
C PHE A 98 -23.14 -0.63 19.14
N ALA A 99 -22.27 -1.64 19.09
CA ALA A 99 -22.61 -3.02 18.71
C ALA A 99 -22.91 -3.97 19.90
N ALA A 100 -22.51 -3.62 21.13
CA ALA A 100 -22.83 -4.40 22.34
C ALA A 100 -23.82 -3.71 23.29
N ASP A 101 -23.66 -2.41 23.54
CA ASP A 101 -24.34 -1.71 24.63
C ASP A 101 -25.80 -1.35 24.31
N ALA A 102 -26.58 -1.20 25.37
CA ALA A 102 -28.01 -0.91 25.33
C ALA A 102 -28.34 0.26 26.27
N VAL A 103 -29.29 1.08 25.87
CA VAL A 103 -29.69 2.28 26.63
C VAL A 103 -30.68 1.88 27.72
N SER A 104 -30.36 2.16 28.98
CA SER A 104 -31.23 1.90 30.14
C SER A 104 -31.67 3.16 30.89
N GLU A 105 -31.15 4.32 30.52
CA GLU A 105 -31.50 5.62 31.10
C GLU A 105 -31.14 6.75 30.13
N ASN A 106 -31.47 8.00 30.47
CA ASN A 106 -30.99 9.14 29.69
C ASN A 106 -29.46 9.21 29.79
N THR A 107 -28.77 9.27 28.66
CA THR A 107 -27.32 9.18 28.60
C THR A 107 -26.76 10.34 27.79
N THR A 108 -25.71 10.99 28.31
CA THR A 108 -24.87 11.86 27.49
C THR A 108 -23.63 11.08 27.11
N LEU A 109 -23.36 10.99 25.82
CA LEU A 109 -22.12 10.47 25.29
C LEU A 109 -21.23 11.64 24.90
N TRP A 110 -20.02 11.71 25.43
CA TRP A 110 -19.05 12.77 25.12
C TRP A 110 -17.95 12.26 24.19
N ALA A 111 -17.54 13.10 23.25
CA ALA A 111 -16.48 12.75 22.32
C ALA A 111 -15.13 12.66 23.05
N VAL A 112 -14.41 11.58 22.81
CA VAL A 112 -13.04 11.37 23.27
C VAL A 112 -12.09 11.75 22.17
N TRP A 113 -11.11 12.57 22.52
CA TRP A 113 -10.17 13.17 21.59
C TRP A 113 -8.74 12.77 21.94
N GLY A 114 -8.08 12.07 21.01
CA GLY A 114 -6.66 11.78 21.07
C GLY A 114 -5.83 12.90 20.45
N LYS A 115 -4.59 13.08 20.92
CA LYS A 115 -3.63 13.99 20.26
C LYS A 115 -3.34 13.46 18.86
N ALA A 116 -3.47 14.31 17.84
CA ALA A 116 -3.07 13.96 16.48
C ALA A 116 -1.65 14.47 16.20
N CYS A 117 -0.91 13.73 15.38
CA CYS A 117 0.39 14.09 14.85
C CYS A 117 0.34 14.07 13.32
N GLN A 118 0.88 15.10 12.70
CA GLN A 118 1.01 15.18 11.25
C GLN A 118 2.36 14.60 10.82
N ILE A 119 2.32 13.61 9.93
CA ILE A 119 3.50 13.10 9.25
C ILE A 119 3.53 13.61 7.83
N VAL A 120 4.68 14.13 7.42
CA VAL A 120 4.91 14.68 6.09
C VAL A 120 6.07 13.94 5.45
N PHE A 121 5.90 13.53 4.20
CA PHE A 121 6.92 12.80 3.44
C PHE A 121 7.53 13.73 2.38
N ASP A 122 8.78 14.11 2.59
CA ASP A 122 9.57 14.93 1.66
C ASP A 122 10.39 14.01 0.72
N PRO A 123 9.99 13.86 -0.55
CA PRO A 123 10.65 12.96 -1.50
C PRO A 123 12.07 13.41 -1.90
N GLU A 124 12.53 14.59 -1.50
CA GLU A 124 13.87 15.10 -1.85
C GLU A 124 14.14 15.08 -3.37
N ASP A 125 13.08 15.30 -4.16
CA ASP A 125 13.08 15.30 -5.63
C ASP A 125 12.88 16.72 -6.22
N GLY A 126 12.73 17.73 -5.35
CA GLY A 126 12.51 19.13 -5.74
C GLY A 126 11.04 19.54 -5.84
N THR A 127 10.09 18.62 -5.61
CA THR A 127 8.66 18.97 -5.47
C THR A 127 8.43 19.86 -4.24
N GLY A 128 7.41 20.71 -4.29
CA GLY A 128 7.10 21.64 -3.21
C GLY A 128 6.25 21.01 -2.10
N TYR A 129 6.33 21.57 -0.89
CA TYR A 129 5.59 21.12 0.31
C TYR A 129 4.09 20.89 0.08
N SER A 130 3.44 21.64 -0.82
CA SER A 130 2.01 21.46 -1.14
C SER A 130 1.70 20.06 -1.67
N ASP A 131 2.63 19.50 -2.45
CA ASP A 131 2.45 18.27 -3.23
C ASP A 131 2.95 17.04 -2.47
N TRP A 132 3.68 17.25 -1.37
CA TRP A 132 4.15 16.19 -0.49
C TRP A 132 2.98 15.44 0.15
N TYR A 133 3.16 14.13 0.26
CA TYR A 133 2.20 13.24 0.93
C TYR A 133 2.18 13.53 2.44
N LYS A 134 0.96 13.56 3.00
CA LYS A 134 0.73 13.89 4.40
C LYS A 134 -0.30 12.92 4.99
N VAL A 135 -0.05 12.47 6.21
CA VAL A 135 -0.98 11.63 6.95
C VAL A 135 -1.10 12.14 8.37
N THR A 136 -2.30 12.07 8.93
CA THR A 136 -2.57 12.41 10.33
C THR A 136 -2.80 11.13 11.11
N ILE A 137 -2.04 10.95 12.19
CA ILE A 137 -2.01 9.70 12.97
C ILE A 137 -2.15 10.03 14.46
N PRO A 138 -2.82 9.20 15.28
CA PRO A 138 -2.78 9.35 16.73
C PRO A 138 -1.35 9.37 17.28
N ALA A 139 -1.09 10.18 18.29
CA ALA A 139 0.17 10.13 19.03
C ALA A 139 0.35 8.73 19.67
N GLY A 140 1.55 8.16 19.53
CA GLY A 140 1.86 6.76 19.86
C GLY A 140 1.48 5.75 18.78
N GLY A 141 0.81 6.17 17.71
CA GLY A 141 0.42 5.31 16.58
C GLY A 141 1.57 5.04 15.62
N LYS A 142 1.44 3.99 14.81
CA LYS A 142 2.37 3.66 13.71
C LYS A 142 1.85 4.16 12.38
N ILE A 143 2.76 4.41 11.44
CA ILE A 143 2.40 4.68 10.05
C ILE A 143 2.14 3.34 9.37
N THR A 144 0.88 3.05 9.03
CA THR A 144 0.47 1.78 8.39
C THR A 144 0.25 1.88 6.89
N ASP A 145 0.17 3.11 6.35
CA ASP A 145 -0.09 3.37 4.92
C ASP A 145 0.86 4.48 4.41
N PRO A 146 2.16 4.18 4.28
CA PRO A 146 3.12 5.11 3.70
C PRO A 146 2.86 5.33 2.20
N PRO A 147 3.35 6.44 1.61
CA PRO A 147 3.27 6.61 0.17
C PRO A 147 4.08 5.53 -0.56
N ALA A 148 3.77 5.31 -1.84
CA ALA A 148 4.64 4.52 -2.70
C ALA A 148 6.06 5.11 -2.74
N ASP A 149 7.06 4.23 -2.88
CA ASP A 149 8.46 4.66 -2.93
C ASP A 149 8.66 5.67 -4.08
N PRO A 150 9.21 6.86 -3.78
CA PRO A 150 9.44 7.87 -4.80
C PRO A 150 10.45 7.36 -5.83
N GLN A 151 10.48 7.99 -6.99
CA GLN A 151 11.43 7.68 -8.05
C GLN A 151 12.26 8.91 -8.39
N LYS A 152 13.58 8.74 -8.51
CA LYS A 152 14.52 9.81 -8.83
C LYS A 152 15.52 9.32 -9.86
N GLU A 153 15.61 10.00 -11.00
CA GLU A 153 16.43 9.55 -12.12
C GLU A 153 17.90 9.36 -11.73
N GLY A 154 18.42 8.14 -11.93
CA GLY A 154 19.81 7.80 -11.62
C GLY A 154 20.09 7.48 -10.15
N PHE A 155 19.08 7.46 -9.28
CA PHE A 155 19.22 7.14 -7.86
C PHE A 155 18.38 5.92 -7.46
N VAL A 156 18.82 5.25 -6.42
CA VAL A 156 18.07 4.19 -5.73
C VAL A 156 17.52 4.75 -4.44
N PHE A 157 16.24 4.51 -4.19
CA PHE A 157 15.58 4.88 -2.93
C PHE A 157 15.99 3.90 -1.83
N GLU A 158 16.52 4.40 -0.72
CA GLU A 158 16.99 3.59 0.41
C GLU A 158 16.02 3.59 1.59
N GLY A 159 15.02 4.47 1.58
CA GLY A 159 14.03 4.60 2.62
C GLY A 159 13.80 6.04 3.08
N TRP A 160 13.05 6.17 4.16
CA TRP A 160 12.65 7.45 4.73
C TRP A 160 13.44 7.70 6.02
N ALA A 161 14.17 8.80 6.12
CA ALA A 161 14.90 9.19 7.33
C ALA A 161 14.11 10.20 8.16
N TYR A 162 14.21 10.10 9.48
CA TYR A 162 13.62 11.08 10.42
C TYR A 162 14.68 11.88 11.19
N ALA A 163 15.94 11.49 11.06
CA ALA A 163 17.08 12.16 11.68
C ALA A 163 18.37 11.81 10.93
N TYR A 164 19.46 12.47 11.32
CA TYR A 164 20.82 12.11 10.96
C TYR A 164 21.61 11.88 12.24
N ASP A 165 22.48 10.87 12.24
CA ASP A 165 23.37 10.59 13.36
C ASP A 165 24.52 11.61 13.44
N GLU A 166 25.40 11.45 14.43
CA GLU A 166 26.55 12.34 14.65
C GLU A 166 27.56 12.39 13.49
N ASN A 167 27.54 11.39 12.60
CA ASN A 167 28.40 11.28 11.43
C ASN A 167 27.70 11.77 10.15
N GLY A 168 26.44 12.21 10.25
CA GLY A 168 25.63 12.59 9.10
C GLY A 168 25.04 11.39 8.35
N THR A 169 25.01 10.20 8.95
CA THR A 169 24.32 9.04 8.39
C THR A 169 22.82 9.18 8.63
N PRO A 170 21.97 9.00 7.61
CA PRO A 170 20.53 9.03 7.80
C PRO A 170 20.07 7.90 8.73
N VAL A 171 19.21 8.23 9.68
CA VAL A 171 18.52 7.28 10.55
C VAL A 171 17.16 6.99 9.93
N LEU A 172 17.02 5.80 9.36
CA LEU A 172 15.81 5.38 8.66
C LEU A 172 14.69 5.08 9.64
N TRP A 173 13.49 5.53 9.28
CA TRP A 173 12.24 5.21 9.92
C TRP A 173 11.87 3.76 9.63
N ASN A 174 11.53 3.01 10.67
CA ASN A 174 11.06 1.65 10.58
C ASN A 174 9.54 1.60 10.77
N PHE A 175 8.80 1.44 9.68
CA PHE A 175 7.33 1.38 9.69
C PHE A 175 6.75 0.25 10.57
N GLU A 176 7.52 -0.81 10.83
CA GLU A 176 7.09 -1.92 11.67
C GLU A 176 7.26 -1.65 13.17
N THR A 177 8.22 -0.82 13.57
CA THR A 177 8.58 -0.64 14.98
C THR A 177 8.33 0.76 15.51
N ASP A 178 8.47 1.77 14.67
CA ASP A 178 8.51 3.16 15.11
C ASP A 178 7.10 3.72 15.24
N ALA A 179 6.94 4.58 16.25
CA ALA A 179 5.68 5.21 16.58
C ALA A 179 5.84 6.74 16.55
N VAL A 180 4.80 7.41 16.09
CA VAL A 180 4.74 8.85 15.95
C VAL A 180 4.38 9.47 17.29
N SER A 181 5.24 10.28 17.88
CA SER A 181 4.96 10.99 19.14
C SER A 181 4.64 12.49 18.96
N GLU A 182 5.09 13.04 17.83
CA GLU A 182 4.95 14.44 17.44
C GLU A 182 4.93 14.60 15.93
N ASN A 183 4.63 15.82 15.46
CA ASN A 183 4.67 16.12 14.04
C ASN A 183 6.07 15.85 13.49
N THR A 184 6.16 15.00 12.47
CA THR A 184 7.45 14.52 11.96
C THR A 184 7.49 14.69 10.44
N THR A 185 8.60 15.21 9.92
CA THR A 185 8.91 15.13 8.50
C THR A 185 9.86 13.96 8.27
N LEU A 186 9.52 13.10 7.32
CA LEU A 186 10.37 12.02 6.86
C LEU A 186 10.96 12.40 5.50
N TRP A 187 12.27 12.34 5.36
CA TRP A 187 13.00 12.70 4.14
C TRP A 187 13.44 11.47 3.37
N ALA A 188 13.24 11.45 2.06
CA ALA A 188 13.71 10.36 1.24
C ALA A 188 15.24 10.31 1.20
N VAL A 189 15.79 9.12 1.40
CA VAL A 189 17.22 8.86 1.32
C VAL A 189 17.51 8.21 -0.03
N TRP A 190 18.52 8.76 -0.70
CA TRP A 190 18.91 8.38 -2.05
C TRP A 190 20.37 7.95 -2.10
N GLU A 191 20.65 6.87 -2.81
CA GLU A 191 22.01 6.46 -3.17
C GLU A 191 22.20 6.54 -4.69
N ASN A 192 23.42 6.85 -5.15
CA ASN A 192 23.73 6.85 -6.58
C ASN A 192 23.53 5.45 -7.15
N GLY A 193 22.65 5.34 -8.15
CA GLY A 193 22.45 4.12 -8.89
C GLY A 193 23.46 3.96 -10.03
N THR A 194 23.70 2.72 -10.42
CA THR A 194 24.30 2.38 -11.71
C THR A 194 23.20 2.22 -12.74
N ILE A 195 23.29 3.01 -13.80
CA ILE A 195 22.36 2.94 -14.93
C ILE A 195 22.82 1.84 -15.89
N VAL A 196 21.94 0.87 -16.12
CA VAL A 196 22.11 -0.17 -17.13
C VAL A 196 21.12 0.13 -18.25
N ALA A 197 21.64 0.66 -19.36
CA ALA A 197 20.84 0.98 -20.54
C ALA A 197 20.82 -0.21 -21.48
N PHE A 198 19.64 -0.53 -22.01
CA PHE A 198 19.41 -1.65 -22.91
C PHE A 198 19.17 -1.12 -24.32
N ASP A 199 20.19 -1.23 -25.16
CA ASP A 199 20.17 -0.82 -26.56
C ASP A 199 19.66 -1.97 -27.44
N PRO A 200 18.46 -1.88 -28.05
CA PRO A 200 17.92 -2.96 -28.88
C PRO A 200 18.73 -3.23 -30.16
N ASP A 201 19.74 -2.42 -30.47
CA ASP A 201 20.61 -2.53 -31.64
C ASP A 201 19.82 -2.76 -32.95
N ASP A 202 18.68 -2.08 -33.06
CA ASP A 202 17.74 -2.19 -34.17
C ASP A 202 17.96 -1.11 -35.25
N GLY A 203 18.91 -0.20 -35.00
CA GLY A 203 19.22 0.95 -35.85
C GLY A 203 18.13 2.03 -35.87
N LYS A 204 17.13 1.95 -34.99
CA LYS A 204 16.01 2.89 -34.89
C LYS A 204 15.98 3.61 -33.55
N ALA A 205 16.14 2.88 -32.45
CA ALA A 205 16.12 3.44 -31.11
C ALA A 205 17.35 4.30 -30.84
N THR A 206 17.18 5.36 -30.05
CA THR A 206 18.30 6.19 -29.58
C THR A 206 18.44 6.10 -28.07
N TYR A 207 19.58 6.49 -27.52
CA TYR A 207 19.86 6.37 -26.08
C TYR A 207 18.75 6.92 -25.15
N PRO A 208 18.10 8.06 -25.44
CA PRO A 208 16.93 8.51 -24.68
C PRO A 208 15.80 7.47 -24.60
N ASP A 209 15.57 6.72 -25.67
CA ASP A 209 14.50 5.74 -25.82
C ASP A 209 14.88 4.34 -25.28
N PHE A 210 16.16 4.11 -24.99
CA PHE A 210 16.59 2.85 -24.38
C PHE A 210 15.88 2.67 -23.05
N TYR A 211 15.43 1.44 -22.82
CA TYR A 211 15.02 1.03 -21.48
C TYR A 211 16.23 1.12 -20.55
N LYS A 212 16.01 1.65 -19.34
CA LYS A 212 17.07 1.90 -18.35
C LYS A 212 16.64 1.31 -17.03
N ALA A 213 17.44 0.37 -16.53
CA ALA A 213 17.36 -0.05 -15.15
C ALA A 213 18.32 0.79 -14.30
N VAL A 214 17.88 1.19 -13.12
CA VAL A 214 18.73 1.82 -12.11
C VAL A 214 18.91 0.81 -10.98
N VAL A 215 20.15 0.38 -10.74
CA VAL A 215 20.46 -0.64 -9.75
C VAL A 215 21.52 -0.13 -8.78
N LYS A 216 21.41 -0.53 -7.51
CA LYS A 216 22.44 -0.22 -6.52
C LYS A 216 23.77 -0.88 -6.92
N PRO A 217 24.90 -0.17 -6.90
CA PRO A 217 26.20 -0.78 -7.17
C PRO A 217 26.42 -2.05 -6.33
N GLY A 218 26.98 -3.09 -6.95
CA GLY A 218 27.19 -4.39 -6.29
C GLY A 218 25.94 -5.26 -6.17
N HIS A 219 24.79 -4.87 -6.73
CA HIS A 219 23.58 -5.68 -6.80
C HIS A 219 23.33 -6.21 -8.22
N LYS A 220 22.52 -7.28 -8.34
CA LYS A 220 22.13 -7.85 -9.63
C LYS A 220 21.08 -6.95 -10.31
N VAL A 221 21.15 -6.86 -11.63
CA VAL A 221 20.11 -6.22 -12.45
C VAL A 221 18.93 -7.19 -12.53
N THR A 222 17.79 -6.80 -11.97
CA THR A 222 16.57 -7.64 -11.93
C THR A 222 15.43 -7.04 -12.74
N ASP A 223 15.41 -5.72 -12.89
CA ASP A 223 14.53 -5.00 -13.81
C ASP A 223 15.12 -5.07 -15.22
N ILE A 224 14.64 -6.03 -16.01
CA ILE A 224 15.14 -6.37 -17.35
C ILE A 224 13.98 -6.17 -18.33
N PRO A 225 14.18 -5.49 -19.47
CA PRO A 225 13.11 -5.31 -20.45
C PRO A 225 12.73 -6.66 -21.08
N ALA A 226 11.52 -6.72 -21.64
CA ALA A 226 11.14 -7.84 -22.50
C ALA A 226 12.08 -7.97 -23.69
N ASP A 227 12.31 -9.21 -24.14
CA ASP A 227 13.20 -9.50 -25.27
C ASP A 227 12.78 -8.70 -26.52
N PRO A 228 13.68 -7.89 -27.09
CA PRO A 228 13.37 -7.09 -28.26
C PRO A 228 13.04 -8.01 -29.44
N GLN A 229 12.29 -7.49 -30.42
CA GLN A 229 11.90 -8.23 -31.62
C GLN A 229 12.45 -7.55 -32.87
N ARG A 230 13.03 -8.34 -33.77
CA ARG A 230 13.60 -7.87 -35.04
C ARG A 230 13.29 -8.86 -36.15
N GLU A 231 12.56 -8.42 -37.17
CA GLU A 231 12.11 -9.29 -38.27
C GLU A 231 13.28 -9.98 -38.99
N GLY A 232 13.23 -11.32 -39.08
CA GLY A 232 14.26 -12.15 -39.70
C GLY A 232 15.50 -12.39 -38.83
N TYR A 233 15.42 -12.12 -37.53
CA TYR A 233 16.48 -12.34 -36.55
C TYR A 233 15.94 -12.94 -35.25
N VAL A 234 16.72 -13.81 -34.63
CA VAL A 234 16.51 -14.35 -33.28
C VAL A 234 17.34 -13.57 -32.28
N PHE A 235 16.72 -13.18 -31.16
CA PHE A 235 17.41 -12.53 -30.05
C PHE A 235 18.22 -13.57 -29.25
N GLU A 236 19.53 -13.35 -29.11
CA GLU A 236 20.46 -14.26 -28.42
C GLU A 236 20.74 -13.82 -26.97
N GLY A 237 20.40 -12.58 -26.63
CA GLY A 237 20.67 -11.99 -25.32
C GLY A 237 21.32 -10.61 -25.41
N TRP A 238 21.71 -10.10 -24.24
CA TRP A 238 22.28 -8.77 -24.08
C TRP A 238 23.81 -8.82 -23.99
N ALA A 239 24.52 -8.32 -25.00
CA ALA A 239 25.98 -8.25 -25.03
C ALA A 239 26.53 -7.04 -24.26
N TYR A 240 27.57 -7.24 -23.46
CA TYR A 240 28.29 -6.14 -22.79
C TYR A 240 29.59 -5.74 -23.51
N ALA A 241 30.05 -6.57 -24.44
CA ALA A 241 31.25 -6.36 -25.24
C ALA A 241 31.23 -7.31 -26.46
N TYR A 242 32.22 -7.16 -27.33
CA TYR A 242 32.51 -8.06 -28.44
C TYR A 242 33.95 -8.55 -28.33
N ASP A 243 34.20 -9.81 -28.70
CA ASP A 243 35.54 -10.36 -28.78
C ASP A 243 36.32 -9.84 -30.01
N GLU A 244 37.57 -10.25 -30.16
CA GLU A 244 38.43 -9.85 -31.29
C GLU A 244 37.92 -10.29 -32.67
N ASN A 245 37.02 -11.27 -32.71
CA ASN A 245 36.41 -11.80 -33.92
C ASN A 245 35.02 -11.19 -34.18
N GLY A 246 34.56 -10.29 -33.31
CA GLY A 246 33.24 -9.68 -33.39
C GLY A 246 32.11 -10.56 -32.85
N ASN A 247 32.41 -11.63 -32.10
CA ASN A 247 31.37 -12.40 -31.43
C ASN A 247 30.89 -11.66 -30.17
N PRO A 248 29.57 -11.65 -29.91
CA PRO A 248 29.00 -11.01 -28.73
C PRO A 248 29.40 -11.73 -27.45
N LEU A 249 29.85 -10.96 -26.44
CA LEU A 249 30.04 -11.44 -25.08
C LEU A 249 28.78 -11.09 -24.27
N LEU A 250 27.94 -12.08 -24.00
CA LEU A 250 26.66 -11.91 -23.32
C LEU A 250 26.84 -11.62 -21.83
N TRP A 251 26.01 -10.71 -21.31
CA TRP A 251 25.94 -10.35 -19.91
C TRP A 251 25.24 -11.45 -19.11
N ASP A 252 25.87 -11.90 -18.04
CA ASP A 252 25.24 -12.79 -17.05
C ASP A 252 24.53 -11.96 -15.99
N PHE A 253 23.20 -11.98 -15.98
CA PHE A 253 22.38 -11.25 -14.99
C PHE A 253 22.51 -11.78 -13.55
N ASN A 254 23.21 -12.91 -13.34
CA ASN A 254 23.64 -13.32 -12.01
C ASN A 254 24.87 -12.57 -11.51
N ARG A 255 25.57 -11.84 -12.39
CA ARG A 255 26.68 -10.98 -12.02
C ARG A 255 26.16 -9.64 -11.48
N PRO A 256 26.69 -9.16 -10.34
CA PRO A 256 26.41 -7.81 -9.88
C PRO A 256 26.86 -6.74 -10.87
N ALA A 257 26.06 -5.67 -10.99
CA ALA A 257 26.47 -4.45 -11.66
C ALA A 257 27.60 -3.76 -10.88
N GLY A 258 28.53 -3.13 -11.60
CA GLY A 258 29.61 -2.34 -11.00
C GLY A 258 29.12 -0.96 -10.55
N GLU A 259 30.05 -0.04 -10.33
CA GLU A 259 29.75 1.37 -9.97
C GLU A 259 29.53 2.27 -11.19
N LYS A 260 29.89 1.79 -12.39
CA LYS A 260 29.83 2.59 -13.62
C LYS A 260 28.62 2.20 -14.43
N ASN A 261 27.93 3.22 -14.93
CA ASN A 261 26.89 3.06 -15.93
C ASN A 261 27.41 2.23 -17.10
N MET A 262 26.55 1.39 -17.66
CA MET A 262 26.87 0.54 -18.80
C MET A 262 25.72 0.51 -19.79
N THR A 263 26.06 0.17 -21.02
CA THR A 263 25.09 -0.15 -22.07
C THR A 263 25.25 -1.63 -22.41
N LEU A 264 24.13 -2.33 -22.49
CA LEU A 264 24.05 -3.68 -23.02
C LEU A 264 23.35 -3.62 -24.38
N TRP A 265 23.94 -4.27 -25.37
CA TRP A 265 23.42 -4.28 -26.75
C TRP A 265 22.72 -5.59 -27.05
N ALA A 266 21.55 -5.53 -27.66
CA ALA A 266 20.86 -6.73 -28.09
C ALA A 266 21.71 -7.46 -29.15
N SER A 267 21.89 -8.76 -28.96
CA SER A 267 22.61 -9.62 -29.88
C SER A 267 21.63 -10.43 -30.73
N TRP A 268 21.94 -10.56 -32.02
CA TRP A 268 21.01 -11.09 -33.02
C TRP A 268 21.68 -12.15 -33.90
N THR A 269 21.02 -13.29 -34.07
CA THR A 269 21.36 -14.27 -35.12
C THR A 269 20.33 -14.18 -36.24
N LYS A 270 20.77 -14.14 -37.50
CA LYS A 270 19.84 -14.12 -38.64
C LYS A 270 19.08 -15.45 -38.73
N GLU A 271 17.77 -15.37 -38.92
CA GLU A 271 16.96 -16.56 -39.21
C GLU A 271 17.34 -17.11 -40.59
N ASP A 272 17.84 -18.34 -40.63
CA ASP A 272 18.03 -19.04 -41.89
C ASP A 272 16.65 -19.47 -42.43
N ASN A 273 16.10 -18.68 -43.36
CA ASN A 273 14.97 -19.05 -44.20
C ASN A 273 15.36 -20.15 -45.22
N GLY A 274 15.98 -21.22 -44.74
CA GLY A 274 16.21 -22.42 -45.52
C GLY A 274 14.87 -23.07 -45.83
N ASN A 275 14.55 -23.25 -47.11
CA ASN A 275 13.53 -24.20 -47.57
C ASN A 275 13.84 -25.58 -46.97
N HIS A 276 13.27 -25.90 -45.81
CA HIS A 276 13.31 -27.25 -45.27
C HIS A 276 12.04 -27.98 -45.70
N ALA A 277 12.12 -28.58 -46.89
CA ALA A 277 11.31 -29.76 -47.19
C ALA A 277 11.61 -30.80 -46.11
N GLY A 278 10.53 -31.34 -45.52
CA GLY A 278 10.57 -31.96 -44.19
C GLY A 278 11.44 -33.19 -44.05
N ILE A 279 11.94 -33.39 -42.83
CA ILE A 279 12.13 -34.71 -42.22
C ILE A 279 11.87 -34.52 -40.72
N GLY A 280 10.83 -35.16 -40.20
CA GLY A 280 10.56 -35.19 -38.76
C GLY A 280 11.38 -36.23 -38.03
N ASN A 281 11.75 -35.95 -36.77
CA ASN A 281 11.54 -36.84 -35.62
C ASN A 281 11.78 -36.07 -34.30
N GLY A 282 11.08 -36.45 -33.22
CA GLY A 282 10.92 -35.76 -31.92
C GLY A 282 12.20 -35.57 -31.07
N THR A 283 12.18 -34.88 -29.91
CA THR A 283 11.23 -35.01 -28.78
C THR A 283 11.46 -33.90 -27.72
N ALA A 284 10.33 -33.41 -27.13
CA ALA A 284 10.04 -32.95 -25.73
C ALA A 284 11.00 -31.99 -24.99
N GLY A 285 10.59 -30.94 -24.25
CA GLY A 285 9.32 -30.38 -23.74
C GLY A 285 9.67 -29.03 -23.08
N ALA A 286 8.80 -28.15 -22.55
CA ALA A 286 7.43 -28.26 -22.09
C ALA A 286 6.75 -26.87 -22.17
N ASP A 287 5.42 -26.91 -22.17
CA ASP A 287 4.47 -25.87 -22.49
C ASP A 287 4.24 -24.82 -21.38
N ASN A 288 3.73 -23.63 -21.74
CA ASN A 288 2.42 -23.12 -21.27
C ASN A 288 1.99 -21.78 -21.93
N ASN A 289 1.36 -21.91 -23.10
CA ASN A 289 0.03 -21.41 -23.48
C ASN A 289 -0.45 -19.98 -23.08
N SER A 290 -0.68 -19.11 -24.09
CA SER A 290 -2.06 -18.70 -24.42
C SER A 290 -2.18 -18.07 -25.81
N ALA A 291 -3.25 -18.47 -26.49
CA ALA A 291 -3.52 -18.33 -27.92
C ALA A 291 -4.11 -16.98 -28.33
N GLY A 292 -3.82 -16.59 -29.59
CA GLY A 292 -4.44 -15.47 -30.28
C GLY A 292 -4.22 -15.51 -31.80
N THR A 293 -4.98 -16.36 -32.47
CA THR A 293 -5.44 -16.33 -33.89
C THR A 293 -4.57 -15.63 -34.96
N ILE A 294 -4.02 -16.45 -35.87
CA ILE A 294 -3.46 -16.03 -37.16
C ILE A 294 -4.58 -15.63 -38.14
N GLN A 295 -4.48 -14.42 -38.70
CA GLN A 295 -5.10 -14.06 -39.97
C GLN A 295 -3.96 -13.91 -41.00
N ASP A 296 -3.93 -14.89 -41.90
CA ASP A 296 -3.10 -14.94 -43.10
C ASP A 296 -3.40 -13.73 -44.00
N LYS A 297 -2.37 -12.93 -44.28
CA LYS A 297 -2.40 -12.00 -45.41
C LYS A 297 -1.02 -11.94 -46.03
N THR A 298 -0.85 -12.77 -47.05
CA THR A 298 0.16 -12.63 -48.09
C THR A 298 0.19 -11.19 -48.61
N ASP A 299 1.31 -10.50 -48.45
CA ASP A 299 1.74 -9.53 -49.46
C ASP A 299 3.27 -9.45 -49.55
N THR A 300 3.72 -9.59 -50.78
CA THR A 300 5.10 -9.66 -51.24
C THR A 300 5.69 -8.27 -51.40
N THR A 301 6.80 -7.95 -50.72
CA THR A 301 7.92 -7.19 -51.34
C THR A 301 9.13 -7.13 -50.41
N SER A 302 10.10 -8.03 -50.66
CA SER A 302 11.47 -7.89 -50.16
C SER A 302 12.12 -6.65 -50.77
N LYS A 303 12.51 -5.69 -49.93
CA LYS A 303 13.59 -4.74 -50.22
C LYS A 303 14.66 -4.88 -49.16
N ASN A 304 15.64 -5.70 -49.50
CA ASN A 304 16.97 -5.74 -48.88
C ASN A 304 17.60 -4.33 -48.93
N PRO A 305 18.16 -3.79 -47.83
CA PRO A 305 19.23 -2.81 -47.94
C PRO A 305 20.57 -3.53 -47.99
N ALA A 306 21.42 -2.99 -48.84
CA ALA A 306 22.69 -3.51 -49.25
C ALA A 306 23.69 -3.66 -48.09
N THR A 307 24.51 -4.70 -48.24
CA THR A 307 25.86 -4.79 -47.69
C THR A 307 26.65 -3.50 -47.98
N GLY A 308 26.94 -2.73 -46.93
CA GLY A 308 27.94 -1.67 -46.92
C GLY A 308 29.09 -2.10 -46.02
N LYS A 309 30.27 -2.26 -46.62
CA LYS A 309 31.51 -2.78 -46.02
C LYS A 309 32.33 -1.69 -45.31
N GLU A 310 33.36 -2.19 -44.63
CA GLU A 310 34.65 -1.58 -44.29
C GLU A 310 34.72 -0.80 -42.96
N GLY A 311 35.12 -1.52 -41.90
CA GLY A 311 36.26 -1.19 -41.04
C GLY A 311 36.32 0.17 -40.36
N ASN A 312 36.12 0.17 -39.04
CA ASN A 312 37.07 0.84 -38.15
C ASN A 312 37.06 0.17 -36.77
N TYR A 313 38.11 -0.58 -36.48
CA TYR A 313 38.42 -1.07 -35.14
C TYR A 313 38.76 0.13 -34.26
N PHE A 314 37.92 0.47 -33.29
CA PHE A 314 38.26 1.44 -32.25
C PHE A 314 38.50 0.70 -30.93
N LEU A 315 39.73 0.22 -30.75
CA LEU A 315 40.29 0.09 -29.40
C LEU A 315 40.68 1.50 -28.94
N GLY A 316 40.10 2.00 -27.84
CA GLY A 316 40.63 3.22 -27.22
C GLY A 316 39.78 3.95 -26.19
N PHE A 317 39.98 3.59 -24.92
CA PHE A 317 40.16 4.44 -23.74
C PHE A 317 39.05 5.35 -23.14
N LEU A 318 39.12 5.36 -21.81
CA LEU A 318 38.49 6.18 -20.77
C LEU A 318 38.47 7.72 -20.99
N ALA A 319 37.38 8.31 -20.48
CA ALA A 319 37.21 9.61 -19.79
C ALA A 319 37.27 10.89 -20.68
N VAL A 320 36.47 11.95 -20.46
CA VAL A 320 36.29 12.78 -19.25
C VAL A 320 35.13 13.81 -19.44
N LEU A 321 34.35 14.01 -18.36
CA LEU A 321 33.60 15.19 -17.84
C LEU A 321 32.63 16.04 -18.69
N GLY A 322 31.41 16.16 -18.13
CA GLY A 322 30.65 17.40 -18.03
C GLY A 322 30.25 17.64 -16.57
N VAL A 323 30.74 18.73 -15.99
CA VAL A 323 30.59 19.16 -14.59
C VAL A 323 29.18 19.68 -14.31
N LEU A 324 28.54 19.22 -13.23
CA LEU A 324 27.53 20.02 -12.53
C LEU A 324 27.91 20.11 -11.05
N SER A 325 28.43 21.28 -10.70
CA SER A 325 28.69 21.72 -9.34
C SER A 325 27.48 22.56 -8.88
N PHE A 326 26.71 22.03 -7.94
CA PHE A 326 25.90 22.76 -6.95
C PHE A 326 25.64 21.76 -5.82
N GLY A 327 25.84 22.02 -4.54
CA GLY A 327 26.37 23.13 -3.78
C GLY A 327 26.30 22.65 -2.33
N ALA A 328 27.40 22.76 -1.59
CA ALA A 328 27.34 22.59 -0.14
C ALA A 328 26.48 23.73 0.42
N LEU A 329 25.31 23.44 0.95
CA LEU A 329 24.59 24.39 1.79
C LEU A 329 24.75 23.97 3.25
N ALA A 330 25.76 24.58 3.86
CA ALA A 330 25.97 24.55 5.30
C ALA A 330 24.82 25.26 6.03
N LEU A 331 24.46 24.70 7.17
CA LEU A 331 23.65 25.26 8.25
C LEU A 331 23.80 26.79 8.38
N LEU A 332 22.67 27.49 8.45
CA LEU A 332 22.57 28.69 9.27
C LEU A 332 21.45 28.51 10.30
N LYS A 333 21.86 28.20 11.54
CA LYS A 333 21.06 28.41 12.75
C LYS A 333 20.67 29.89 12.80
N HIS A 334 19.38 30.19 12.74
CA HIS A 334 18.89 31.47 13.25
C HIS A 334 18.56 31.32 14.73
N GLN A 335 19.42 31.90 15.58
CA GLN A 335 18.97 32.45 16.84
C GLN A 335 18.18 33.72 16.55
N ARG A 336 16.89 33.73 16.91
CA ARG A 336 16.31 34.69 17.85
C ARG A 336 14.92 34.24 18.27
#